data_AF-A0A9P7SR49-F1
#
_entry.id   AF-A0A9P7SR49-F1
#
_cell.length_a   1.000
_cell.length_b   1.000
_cell.length_c   1.000
_cell.angle_alpha   90.00
_cell.angle_beta   90.00
_cell.angle_gamma   90.00
#
_symmetry.space_group_name_H-M   'P 1'
#
loop_
_entity.id
_entity.type
_entity.pdbx_description
1 polymer ?
#
loop_
_entity_poly.entity_id
_entity_poly.type
_entity_poly.pdbx_seq_one_letter_code
_entity_poly.pdbx_strand_id
1 'polypeptide(L)'
;MLRLIFVAVLAAGLPFQPFSLDPRSGKKIPDLRFREDGTFQITVFSDFHLGELSAVPDGPAQDAKTLQVMREVLDYEKPDFVVLNGDLVTGESAPRKKNTHYIDDLVKPLVERNLTWGSTYGEHDHTFTLHSDSLLRRERRFAGSRTRKMIDFDLAGTSNYYVPVYAADCLHAKRQKCHPELLLWFFDSRGGYNLGRSTRYGNPAPQPNWVDASVVDWFQEMNQRLSRAAQRDIPALAFVHIPITAAAALQKDGLDPHKNPGINHDVPVSHQGMRWCNKKKYNLGGLHCDKGGFDTHFMTVLATTPGLRGLFFGHDHGNTWCSKWQPQIAGTDVAAKGINLCYGQHTGYGGYGNWIRGGRQIIVNRQSEDLGIQTHIRLEDGRTVGAVNLNSTLNEDLYPATPNDETFLKMS
;
A
#
# COMPACT_ATOMS: atom_id res chain seq x y z
N MET A 1 29.23 49.92 19.11
CA MET A 1 27.82 49.51 19.13
C MET A 1 27.69 48.18 18.39
N LEU A 2 27.66 47.07 19.12
CA LEU A 2 27.51 45.73 18.56
C LEU A 2 26.00 45.41 18.52
N ARG A 3 25.39 45.33 17.33
CA ARG A 3 23.99 44.93 17.18
C ARG A 3 23.91 43.41 17.23
N LEU A 4 23.44 42.86 18.35
CA LEU A 4 22.92 41.49 18.38
C LEU A 4 21.64 41.44 17.55
N ILE A 5 21.67 40.68 16.46
CA ILE A 5 20.46 40.27 15.74
C ILE A 5 19.95 39.02 16.46
N PHE A 6 18.87 39.17 17.22
CA PHE A 6 18.08 38.04 17.70
C PHE A 6 17.37 37.43 16.49
N VAL A 7 17.86 36.27 16.03
CA VAL A 7 17.09 35.40 15.15
C VAL A 7 16.03 34.72 16.01
N ALA A 8 14.79 35.18 15.91
CA ALA A 8 13.66 34.52 16.52
C ALA A 8 13.48 33.15 15.84
N VAL A 9 13.82 32.09 16.57
CA VAL A 9 13.46 30.72 16.20
C VAL A 9 11.94 30.61 16.35
N LEU A 10 11.22 30.79 15.24
CA LEU A 10 9.81 30.42 15.16
C LEU A 10 9.70 28.93 15.46
N ALA A 11 9.14 28.58 16.61
CA ALA A 11 8.77 27.22 16.93
C ALA A 11 7.77 26.74 15.87
N ALA A 12 8.28 25.98 14.89
CA ALA A 12 7.46 25.41 13.83
C ALA A 12 6.44 24.45 14.46
N GLY A 13 5.19 24.89 14.54
CA GLY A 13 4.07 23.98 14.77
C GLY A 13 4.09 22.85 13.74
N LEU A 14 3.44 21.73 14.08
CA LEU A 14 3.18 20.65 13.12
C LEU A 14 2.64 21.26 11.82
N PRO A 15 3.10 20.84 10.63
CA PRO A 15 2.41 21.23 9.41
C PRO A 15 0.95 20.81 9.56
N PHE A 16 0.04 21.77 9.46
CA PHE A 16 -1.39 21.47 9.41
C PHE A 16 -1.61 20.54 8.22
N GLN A 17 -1.79 19.24 8.48
CA GLN A 17 -2.49 18.42 7.49
C GLN A 17 -3.91 19.00 7.44
N PRO A 18 -4.39 19.42 6.26
CA PRO A 18 -5.79 19.79 6.12
C PRO A 18 -6.62 18.59 6.55
N PHE A 19 -7.52 18.79 7.51
CA PHE A 19 -8.37 17.72 8.00
C PHE A 19 -9.12 17.08 6.85
N SER A 20 -9.25 15.76 6.89
CA SER A 20 -10.16 15.09 5.98
C SER A 20 -11.58 15.55 6.29
N LEU A 21 -12.26 16.10 5.29
CA LEU A 21 -13.67 16.49 5.40
C LEU A 21 -14.52 15.46 4.68
N ASP A 22 -15.65 15.11 5.28
CA ASP A 22 -16.74 14.45 4.59
C ASP A 22 -17.28 15.43 3.53
N PRO A 23 -17.19 15.08 2.23
CA PRO A 23 -17.61 15.96 1.15
C PRO A 23 -19.13 16.20 1.12
N ARG A 24 -19.96 15.36 1.77
CA ARG A 24 -21.42 15.54 1.85
C ARG A 24 -21.83 16.44 3.00
N SER A 25 -21.25 16.24 4.18
CA SER A 25 -21.64 16.98 5.38
C SER A 25 -20.74 18.18 5.69
N GLY A 26 -19.57 18.29 5.06
CA GLY A 26 -18.53 19.26 5.37
C GLY A 26 -17.85 19.03 6.72
N LYS A 27 -18.23 17.96 7.45
CA LYS A 27 -17.69 17.67 8.79
C LYS A 27 -16.33 16.99 8.70
N LYS A 28 -15.47 17.25 9.68
CA LYS A 28 -14.19 16.55 9.82
C LYS A 28 -14.43 15.04 10.04
N ILE A 29 -13.75 14.20 9.26
CA ILE A 29 -13.62 12.77 9.56
C ILE A 29 -12.83 12.63 10.86
N PRO A 30 -13.33 11.88 11.88
CA PRO A 30 -12.60 11.65 13.12
C PRO A 30 -11.17 11.17 12.88
N ASP A 31 -10.23 11.55 13.71
CA ASP A 31 -8.86 11.04 13.58
C ASP A 31 -8.82 9.55 13.93
N LEU A 32 -7.92 8.81 13.30
CA LEU A 32 -7.70 7.41 13.64
C LEU A 32 -7.00 7.34 14.99
N ARG A 33 -7.43 6.39 15.83
CA ARG A 33 -6.86 6.18 17.15
C ARG A 33 -6.72 4.69 17.42
N PHE A 34 -5.73 4.35 18.23
CA PHE A 34 -5.72 3.06 18.92
C PHE A 34 -7.01 2.91 19.75
N ARG A 35 -7.46 1.67 19.88
CA ARG A 35 -8.53 1.29 20.81
C ARG A 35 -8.04 1.44 22.25
N GLU A 36 -8.98 1.41 23.20
CA GLU A 36 -8.67 1.49 24.64
C GLU A 36 -7.78 0.33 25.12
N ASP A 37 -7.84 -0.84 24.46
CA ASP A 37 -6.96 -1.99 24.74
C ASP A 37 -5.55 -1.84 24.13
N GLY A 38 -5.27 -0.74 23.44
CA GLY A 38 -4.01 -0.47 22.78
C GLY A 38 -3.84 -1.11 21.40
N THR A 39 -4.87 -1.78 20.87
CA THR A 39 -4.81 -2.37 19.53
C THR A 39 -5.27 -1.40 18.44
N PHE A 40 -4.74 -1.58 17.24
CA PHE A 40 -5.22 -0.94 16.02
C PHE A 40 -5.17 -1.94 14.87
N GLN A 41 -6.31 -2.20 14.24
CA GLN A 41 -6.46 -3.20 13.19
C GLN A 41 -6.63 -2.55 11.82
N ILE A 42 -5.83 -3.01 10.86
CA ILE A 42 -5.88 -2.62 9.46
C ILE A 42 -6.24 -3.85 8.63
N THR A 43 -7.28 -3.74 7.81
CA THR A 43 -7.54 -4.71 6.73
C THR A 43 -6.96 -4.19 5.43
N VAL A 44 -6.14 -4.98 4.76
CA VAL A 44 -5.52 -4.68 3.47
C VAL A 44 -6.13 -5.59 2.41
N PHE A 45 -6.75 -4.97 1.42
CA PHE A 45 -7.18 -5.61 0.19
C PHE A 45 -6.29 -5.15 -0.96
N SER A 46 -5.95 -6.04 -1.87
CA SER A 46 -5.11 -5.75 -3.04
C SER A 46 -5.72 -6.42 -4.28
N ASP A 47 -5.49 -5.82 -5.45
CA ASP A 47 -5.72 -6.47 -6.74
C ASP A 47 -7.18 -6.90 -6.91
N PHE A 48 -8.10 -5.92 -6.91
CA PHE A 48 -9.53 -6.17 -7.09
C PHE A 48 -9.89 -6.46 -8.55
N HIS A 49 -9.21 -5.77 -9.48
CA HIS A 49 -9.44 -5.87 -10.93
C HIS A 49 -10.91 -5.68 -11.34
N LEU A 50 -11.62 -4.71 -10.74
CA LEU A 50 -13.01 -4.47 -11.12
C LEU A 50 -13.12 -3.99 -12.57
N GLY A 51 -14.17 -4.42 -13.26
CA GLY A 51 -14.43 -4.06 -14.65
C GLY A 51 -13.58 -4.81 -15.67
N GLU A 52 -12.82 -5.81 -15.23
CA GLU A 52 -12.22 -6.80 -16.11
C GLU A 52 -13.31 -7.57 -16.87
N LEU A 53 -13.06 -7.89 -18.14
CA LEU A 53 -14.00 -8.61 -19.00
C LEU A 53 -15.41 -7.98 -19.05
N SER A 54 -15.56 -6.68 -18.77
CA SER A 54 -16.85 -5.99 -18.72
C SER A 54 -17.68 -6.03 -20.01
N ALA A 55 -17.08 -6.46 -21.12
CA ALA A 55 -17.73 -6.65 -22.41
C ALA A 55 -18.39 -8.03 -22.58
N VAL A 56 -18.17 -8.98 -21.67
CA VAL A 56 -18.75 -10.33 -21.70
C VAL A 56 -19.53 -10.62 -20.40
N PRO A 57 -20.50 -11.57 -20.41
CA PRO A 57 -21.38 -11.83 -19.26
C PRO A 57 -20.65 -12.17 -17.95
N ASP A 58 -19.47 -12.78 -18.04
CA ASP A 58 -18.71 -13.23 -16.88
C ASP A 58 -18.11 -12.07 -16.07
N GLY A 59 -17.82 -10.92 -16.70
CA GLY A 59 -17.20 -9.77 -16.03
C GLY A 59 -18.03 -9.23 -14.85
N PRO A 60 -19.32 -8.87 -15.03
CA PRO A 60 -20.18 -8.46 -13.93
C PRO A 60 -20.32 -9.49 -12.81
N ALA A 61 -20.26 -10.79 -13.13
CA ALA A 61 -20.29 -11.86 -12.13
C ALA A 61 -18.98 -11.92 -11.32
N GLN A 62 -17.82 -11.73 -11.97
CA GLN A 62 -16.53 -11.57 -11.30
C GLN A 62 -16.55 -10.37 -10.35
N ASP A 63 -16.97 -9.20 -10.82
CA ASP A 63 -17.07 -7.98 -9.99
C ASP A 63 -17.97 -8.21 -8.77
N ALA A 64 -19.16 -8.80 -8.97
CA ALA A 64 -20.09 -9.07 -7.88
C ALA A 64 -19.49 -10.00 -6.82
N LYS A 65 -18.75 -11.04 -7.25
CA LYS A 65 -18.09 -11.99 -6.37
C LYS A 65 -16.86 -11.39 -5.69
N THR A 66 -16.06 -10.56 -6.36
CA THR A 66 -14.99 -9.74 -5.73
C THR A 66 -15.55 -8.90 -4.58
N LEU A 67 -16.65 -8.19 -4.81
CA LEU A 67 -17.28 -7.37 -3.78
C LEU A 67 -17.90 -8.21 -2.66
N GLN A 68 -18.28 -9.46 -2.94
CA GLN A 68 -18.72 -10.41 -1.91
C GLN A 68 -17.56 -10.83 -1.02
N VAL A 69 -16.39 -11.16 -1.56
CA VAL A 69 -15.18 -11.46 -0.78
C VAL A 69 -14.87 -10.31 0.18
N MET A 70 -14.87 -9.07 -0.33
CA MET A 70 -14.62 -7.89 0.51
C MET A 70 -15.64 -7.77 1.64
N ARG A 71 -16.94 -8.01 1.38
CA ARG A 71 -17.98 -8.01 2.42
C ARG A 71 -17.74 -9.11 3.46
N GLU A 72 -17.47 -10.33 3.03
CA GLU A 72 -17.23 -11.48 3.92
C GLU A 72 -16.01 -11.24 4.81
N VAL A 73 -14.89 -10.79 4.24
CA VAL A 73 -13.69 -10.44 5.02
C VAL A 73 -14.02 -9.35 6.05
N LEU A 74 -14.76 -8.30 5.68
CA LEU A 74 -15.18 -7.22 6.60
C LEU A 74 -16.28 -7.63 7.61
N ASP A 75 -16.93 -8.77 7.41
CA ASP A 75 -17.88 -9.33 8.38
C ASP A 75 -17.14 -10.18 9.42
N TYR A 76 -16.09 -10.90 9.00
CA TYR A 76 -15.18 -11.62 9.89
C TYR A 76 -14.25 -10.68 10.66
N GLU A 77 -13.71 -9.68 9.99
CA GLU A 77 -12.71 -8.75 10.49
C GLU A 77 -13.36 -7.40 10.74
N LYS A 78 -13.18 -6.82 11.93
CA LYS A 78 -13.75 -5.51 12.30
C LYS A 78 -12.62 -4.48 12.39
N PRO A 79 -12.06 -4.04 11.26
CA PRO A 79 -10.89 -3.16 11.27
C PRO A 79 -11.24 -1.75 11.74
N ASP A 80 -10.23 -1.05 12.25
CA ASP A 80 -10.30 0.38 12.53
C ASP A 80 -10.03 1.22 11.26
N PHE A 81 -9.35 0.61 10.28
CA PHE A 81 -8.98 1.25 9.02
C PHE A 81 -8.79 0.23 7.89
N VAL A 82 -9.14 0.61 6.66
CA VAL A 82 -8.97 -0.24 5.47
C VAL A 82 -7.94 0.35 4.52
N VAL A 83 -7.07 -0.50 3.97
CA VAL A 83 -6.15 -0.16 2.89
C VAL A 83 -6.61 -0.86 1.62
N LEU A 84 -6.69 -0.09 0.53
CA LEU A 84 -6.95 -0.57 -0.83
C LEU A 84 -5.65 -0.42 -1.62
N ASN A 85 -4.88 -1.50 -1.75
CA ASN A 85 -3.47 -1.42 -2.14
C ASN A 85 -3.22 -1.65 -3.64
N GLY A 86 -3.83 -0.81 -4.47
CA GLY A 86 -3.64 -0.81 -5.92
C GLY A 86 -4.40 -1.88 -6.69
N ASP A 87 -4.40 -1.70 -8.02
CA ASP A 87 -5.20 -2.43 -9.00
C ASP A 87 -6.67 -2.56 -8.60
N LEU A 88 -7.27 -1.40 -8.32
CA LEU A 88 -8.66 -1.29 -7.94
C LEU A 88 -9.59 -1.58 -9.13
N VAL A 89 -9.18 -1.13 -10.33
CA VAL A 89 -9.92 -1.26 -11.58
C VAL A 89 -8.99 -1.75 -12.68
N THR A 90 -9.49 -2.62 -13.56
CA THR A 90 -8.80 -2.98 -14.81
C THR A 90 -9.13 -1.95 -15.90
N GLY A 91 -8.44 -0.82 -15.85
CA GLY A 91 -8.78 0.38 -16.63
C GLY A 91 -8.74 0.21 -18.15
N GLU A 92 -8.03 -0.79 -18.65
CA GLU A 92 -7.88 -1.09 -20.08
C GLU A 92 -9.03 -1.93 -20.63
N SER A 93 -9.74 -2.65 -19.76
CA SER A 93 -10.93 -3.44 -20.09
C SER A 93 -12.21 -2.65 -19.82
N ALA A 94 -12.20 -1.78 -18.81
CA ALA A 94 -13.35 -0.99 -18.41
C ALA A 94 -13.79 0.03 -19.50
N PRO A 95 -15.10 0.21 -19.77
CA PRO A 95 -15.55 1.19 -20.76
C PRO A 95 -15.13 2.59 -20.33
N ARG A 96 -14.52 3.38 -21.24
CA ARG A 96 -13.96 4.72 -20.92
C ARG A 96 -14.91 5.66 -20.16
N LYS A 97 -16.22 5.58 -20.41
CA LYS A 97 -17.24 6.42 -19.73
C LYS A 97 -17.63 5.92 -18.34
N LYS A 98 -17.27 4.68 -17.99
CA LYS A 98 -17.66 3.98 -16.76
C LYS A 98 -16.50 3.54 -15.89
N ASN A 99 -15.25 3.64 -16.36
CA ASN A 99 -14.07 3.15 -15.63
C ASN A 99 -13.93 3.71 -14.20
N THR A 100 -14.29 4.97 -13.95
CA THR A 100 -14.28 5.52 -12.59
C THR A 100 -15.49 5.09 -11.74
N HIS A 101 -16.58 4.60 -12.33
CA HIS A 101 -17.78 4.23 -11.57
C HIS A 101 -17.59 2.93 -10.75
N TYR A 102 -16.65 2.07 -11.12
CA TYR A 102 -16.30 0.90 -10.30
C TYR A 102 -15.81 1.28 -8.89
N ILE A 103 -15.29 2.50 -8.70
CA ILE A 103 -14.96 3.03 -7.37
C ILE A 103 -16.20 3.16 -6.49
N ASP A 104 -17.37 3.49 -7.05
CA ASP A 104 -18.60 3.62 -6.27
C ASP A 104 -19.01 2.27 -5.67
N ASP A 105 -18.92 1.20 -6.46
CA ASP A 105 -19.25 -0.15 -6.02
C ASP A 105 -18.19 -0.69 -5.06
N LEU A 106 -16.90 -0.42 -5.33
CA LEU A 106 -15.77 -0.84 -4.50
C LEU A 106 -15.83 -0.25 -3.08
N VAL A 107 -16.16 1.04 -2.94
CA VAL A 107 -16.21 1.69 -1.62
C VAL A 107 -17.53 1.50 -0.91
N LYS A 108 -18.57 0.99 -1.57
CA LYS A 108 -19.91 0.83 -0.99
C LYS A 108 -19.90 -0.02 0.30
N PRO A 109 -19.25 -1.20 0.37
CA PRO A 109 -19.16 -1.98 1.61
C PRO A 109 -18.52 -1.23 2.78
N LEU A 110 -17.59 -0.31 2.50
CA LEU A 110 -16.92 0.53 3.50
C LEU A 110 -17.84 1.64 4.00
N VAL A 111 -18.51 2.32 3.07
CA VAL A 111 -19.45 3.40 3.37
C VAL A 111 -20.62 2.89 4.20
N GLU A 112 -21.19 1.73 3.86
CA GLU A 112 -22.30 1.11 4.60
C GLU A 112 -21.91 0.71 6.03
N ARG A 113 -20.62 0.41 6.27
CA ARG A 113 -20.07 0.06 7.58
C ARG A 113 -19.50 1.26 8.35
N ASN A 114 -19.59 2.47 7.80
CA ASN A 114 -18.92 3.68 8.33
C ASN A 114 -17.41 3.51 8.54
N LEU A 115 -16.76 2.67 7.73
CA LEU A 115 -15.32 2.49 7.75
C LEU A 115 -14.62 3.60 6.97
N THR A 116 -13.43 3.96 7.41
CA THR A 116 -12.56 4.89 6.68
C THR A 116 -11.40 4.12 6.05
N TRP A 117 -10.91 4.61 4.92
CA TRP A 117 -9.91 3.89 4.14
C TRP A 117 -8.88 4.83 3.50
N GLY A 118 -7.77 4.25 3.06
CA GLY A 118 -6.78 4.88 2.21
C GLY A 118 -6.39 3.94 1.08
N SER A 119 -6.12 4.50 -0.08
CA SER A 119 -5.75 3.76 -1.29
C SER A 119 -4.33 4.07 -1.75
N THR A 120 -3.67 3.08 -2.32
CA THR A 120 -2.67 3.26 -3.39
C THR A 120 -3.32 2.90 -4.72
N TYR A 121 -2.69 3.26 -5.83
CA TYR A 121 -3.10 2.86 -7.17
C TYR A 121 -2.01 2.02 -7.82
N GLY A 122 -2.41 1.02 -8.60
CA GLY A 122 -1.52 0.10 -9.29
C GLY A 122 -1.40 0.39 -10.78
N GLU A 123 -0.67 -0.44 -11.53
CA GLU A 123 -0.48 -0.21 -12.95
C GLU A 123 -1.77 -0.30 -13.77
N HIS A 124 -2.75 -1.10 -13.34
CA HIS A 124 -4.03 -1.25 -14.04
C HIS A 124 -4.96 -0.05 -13.82
N ASP A 125 -4.68 0.75 -12.79
CA ASP A 125 -5.34 2.04 -12.53
C ASP A 125 -4.80 3.17 -13.45
N HIS A 126 -3.78 2.87 -14.27
CA HIS A 126 -3.12 3.78 -15.21
C HIS A 126 -3.08 3.22 -16.64
N THR A 127 -3.97 3.70 -17.50
CA THR A 127 -4.13 3.16 -18.85
C THR A 127 -4.20 4.25 -19.91
N PHE A 128 -4.26 3.86 -21.18
CA PHE A 128 -4.44 4.81 -22.28
C PHE A 128 -5.73 5.65 -22.13
N THR A 129 -6.73 5.16 -21.39
CA THR A 129 -8.06 5.77 -21.22
C THR A 129 -8.39 6.18 -19.79
N LEU A 130 -7.56 5.80 -18.81
CA LEU A 130 -7.76 6.07 -17.38
C LEU A 130 -6.46 6.61 -16.75
N HIS A 131 -6.60 7.59 -15.87
CA HIS A 131 -5.52 8.06 -15.01
C HIS A 131 -6.00 8.06 -13.57
N SER A 132 -5.16 7.61 -12.64
CA SER A 132 -5.54 7.43 -11.23
C SER A 132 -5.98 8.73 -10.53
N ASP A 133 -5.54 9.92 -10.96
CA ASP A 133 -6.14 11.20 -10.52
C ASP A 133 -7.68 11.24 -10.68
N SER A 134 -8.23 10.56 -11.70
CA SER A 134 -9.68 10.47 -11.90
C SER A 134 -10.33 9.52 -10.90
N LEU A 135 -9.65 8.44 -10.53
CA LEU A 135 -10.08 7.53 -9.46
C LEU A 135 -10.04 8.25 -8.12
N LEU A 136 -8.95 8.96 -7.80
CA LEU A 136 -8.83 9.78 -6.59
C LEU A 136 -9.95 10.83 -6.50
N ARG A 137 -10.25 11.54 -7.59
CA ARG A 137 -11.36 12.50 -7.62
C ARG A 137 -12.71 11.83 -7.34
N ARG A 138 -12.94 10.62 -7.84
CA ARG A 138 -14.18 9.87 -7.60
C ARG A 138 -14.27 9.35 -6.17
N GLU A 139 -13.19 8.76 -5.68
CA GLU A 139 -13.07 8.19 -4.34
C GLU A 139 -13.27 9.25 -3.26
N ARG A 140 -12.71 10.45 -3.45
CA ARG A 140 -12.85 11.59 -2.54
C ARG A 140 -14.27 12.19 -2.48
N ARG A 141 -15.23 11.69 -3.27
CA ARG A 141 -16.65 12.06 -3.11
C ARG A 141 -17.33 11.31 -1.96
N PHE A 142 -16.67 10.34 -1.35
CA PHE A 142 -17.22 9.55 -0.26
C PHE A 142 -16.60 9.94 1.09
N ALA A 143 -17.44 9.93 2.13
CA ALA A 143 -17.11 10.43 3.46
C ALA A 143 -15.95 9.71 4.15
N GLY A 144 -15.67 8.45 3.82
CA GLY A 144 -14.62 7.67 4.48
C GLY A 144 -13.24 7.73 3.82
N SER A 145 -13.10 8.37 2.64
CA SER A 145 -11.82 8.43 1.92
C SER A 145 -10.81 9.35 2.62
N ARG A 146 -9.72 8.75 3.07
CA ARG A 146 -8.52 9.44 3.58
C ARG A 146 -7.41 9.54 2.54
N THR A 147 -7.61 9.05 1.32
CA THR A 147 -6.63 9.09 0.24
C THR A 147 -6.31 10.51 -0.18
N ARG A 148 -5.02 10.83 -0.33
CA ARG A 148 -4.53 12.17 -0.65
C ARG A 148 -3.42 12.14 -1.70
N LYS A 149 -3.26 13.29 -2.35
CA LYS A 149 -2.11 13.65 -3.18
C LYS A 149 -1.40 14.80 -2.46
N MET A 150 -0.39 14.49 -1.64
CA MET A 150 0.31 15.51 -0.83
C MET A 150 1.48 16.17 -1.57
N ILE A 151 1.83 15.65 -2.73
CA ILE A 151 2.87 16.16 -3.64
C ILE A 151 2.34 16.16 -5.06
N ASP A 152 2.80 17.10 -5.87
CA ASP A 152 2.37 17.28 -7.26
C ASP A 152 3.59 17.53 -8.15
N PHE A 153 4.55 16.61 -8.10
CA PHE A 153 5.66 16.56 -9.05
C PHE A 153 5.25 15.74 -10.27
N ASP A 154 5.77 16.09 -11.45
CA ASP A 154 5.39 15.49 -12.74
C ASP A 154 5.46 13.95 -12.75
N LEU A 155 6.40 13.37 -12.02
CA LEU A 155 6.64 11.93 -11.97
C LEU A 155 6.22 11.28 -10.66
N ALA A 156 5.64 12.02 -9.71
CA ALA A 156 5.28 11.49 -8.41
C ALA A 156 4.13 10.46 -8.46
N GLY A 157 3.28 10.52 -9.49
CA GLY A 157 2.02 9.77 -9.50
C GLY A 157 0.92 10.54 -8.74
N THR A 158 -0.05 9.80 -8.20
CA THR A 158 -1.28 10.32 -7.60
C THR A 158 -1.33 10.15 -6.08
N SER A 159 -1.08 8.94 -5.55
CA SER A 159 -1.39 8.60 -4.15
C SER A 159 -0.15 8.55 -3.25
N ASN A 160 0.46 9.71 -2.99
CA ASN A 160 1.58 9.85 -2.05
C ASN A 160 1.17 10.69 -0.84
N TYR A 161 1.07 10.07 0.33
CA TYR A 161 0.56 10.69 1.55
C TYR A 161 0.85 9.84 2.79
N TYR A 162 0.47 10.35 3.95
CA TYR A 162 0.44 9.58 5.19
C TYR A 162 -0.85 9.81 5.98
N VAL A 163 -1.23 8.80 6.76
CA VAL A 163 -2.36 8.85 7.69
C VAL A 163 -1.83 8.66 9.13
N PRO A 164 -2.01 9.67 10.01
CA PRO A 164 -1.62 9.54 11.41
C PRO A 164 -2.65 8.78 12.23
N VAL A 165 -2.17 7.92 13.13
CA VAL A 165 -2.96 7.24 14.15
C VAL A 165 -2.49 7.72 15.52
N TYR A 166 -3.43 8.14 16.37
CA TYR A 166 -3.15 8.74 17.67
C TYR A 166 -3.49 7.80 18.83
N ALA A 167 -3.08 8.17 20.04
CA ALA A 167 -3.53 7.50 21.25
C ALA A 167 -5.05 7.51 21.41
N ALA A 168 -5.59 6.51 22.11
CA ALA A 168 -7.02 6.42 22.45
C ALA A 168 -7.51 7.68 23.18
N ASP A 169 -6.72 8.15 24.14
CA ASP A 169 -6.97 9.31 24.99
C ASP A 169 -6.61 10.66 24.34
N CYS A 170 -6.14 10.66 23.08
CA CYS A 170 -5.88 11.87 22.33
C CYS A 170 -7.19 12.55 21.89
N LEU A 171 -7.85 13.19 22.86
CA LEU A 171 -9.06 13.97 22.67
C LEU A 171 -8.67 15.44 22.39
N HIS A 172 -8.84 15.89 21.15
CA HIS A 172 -8.64 17.30 20.73
C HIS A 172 -9.42 18.34 21.56
N ALA A 173 -10.30 17.90 22.46
CA ALA A 173 -11.05 18.71 23.39
C ALA A 173 -10.21 19.31 24.55
N LYS A 174 -8.95 18.89 24.73
CA LYS A 174 -8.04 19.49 25.72
C LYS A 174 -6.77 19.96 25.03
N ARG A 175 -6.25 21.10 25.49
CA ARG A 175 -5.05 21.84 25.00
C ARG A 175 -3.73 21.04 25.04
N GLN A 176 -3.76 19.71 25.03
CA GLN A 176 -2.59 18.84 24.95
C GLN A 176 -2.16 18.68 23.50
N LYS A 177 -0.87 18.83 23.26
CA LYS A 177 -0.27 18.63 21.94
C LYS A 177 -0.20 17.13 21.67
N CYS A 178 -1.20 16.59 21.00
CA CYS A 178 -1.17 15.20 20.54
C CYS A 178 -0.16 15.03 19.41
N HIS A 179 0.66 13.97 19.51
CA HIS A 179 1.52 13.51 18.43
C HIS A 179 1.05 12.14 17.94
N PRO A 180 1.18 11.83 16.64
CA PRO A 180 0.87 10.50 16.12
C PRO A 180 1.71 9.44 16.82
N GLU A 181 1.12 8.28 17.09
CA GLU A 181 1.79 7.11 17.65
C GLU A 181 2.10 6.04 16.62
N LEU A 182 1.40 6.08 15.48
CA LEU A 182 1.67 5.27 14.32
C LEU A 182 1.44 6.12 13.06
N LEU A 183 2.34 6.01 12.09
CA LEU A 183 2.18 6.59 10.76
C LEU A 183 1.93 5.48 9.74
N LEU A 184 0.91 5.66 8.90
CA LEU A 184 0.65 4.80 7.75
C LEU A 184 1.06 5.58 6.48
N TRP A 185 2.14 5.17 5.84
CA TRP A 185 2.65 5.80 4.62
C TRP A 185 2.12 5.09 3.38
N PHE A 186 1.78 5.88 2.37
CA PHE A 186 1.27 5.41 1.09
C PHE A 186 2.14 5.97 -0.02
N PHE A 187 2.60 5.08 -0.90
CA PHE A 187 3.49 5.39 -2.01
C PHE A 187 2.88 4.94 -3.33
N ASP A 188 3.02 5.78 -4.34
CA ASP A 188 2.58 5.49 -5.69
C ASP A 188 3.77 4.99 -6.53
N SER A 189 3.79 3.68 -6.77
CA SER A 189 4.77 3.03 -7.65
C SER A 189 4.44 3.21 -9.13
N ARG A 190 3.28 3.77 -9.48
CA ARG A 190 2.82 4.01 -10.86
C ARG A 190 2.73 2.70 -11.65
N GLY A 191 3.31 2.68 -12.86
CA GLY A 191 3.18 1.59 -13.83
C GLY A 191 2.08 1.81 -14.84
N GLY A 192 1.94 0.90 -15.80
CA GLY A 192 0.91 1.01 -16.84
C GLY A 192 1.29 2.02 -17.92
N TYR A 193 0.32 2.83 -18.33
CA TYR A 193 0.45 3.70 -19.51
C TYR A 193 0.05 5.15 -19.26
N ASN A 194 0.66 6.06 -20.00
CA ASN A 194 0.32 7.47 -20.01
C ASN A 194 -1.04 7.71 -20.70
N LEU A 195 -1.91 8.49 -20.06
CA LEU A 195 -3.22 8.84 -20.59
C LEU A 195 -3.12 9.51 -21.96
N GLY A 196 -3.77 8.91 -22.96
CA GLY A 196 -3.88 9.46 -24.32
C GLY A 196 -2.56 9.63 -25.07
N ARG A 197 -1.43 9.09 -24.56
CA ARG A 197 -0.14 9.17 -25.23
C ARG A 197 0.19 7.86 -25.93
N SER A 198 0.61 7.95 -27.18
CA SER A 198 1.15 6.83 -27.95
C SER A 198 2.66 6.99 -28.16
N THR A 199 3.35 5.86 -28.26
CA THR A 199 4.73 5.79 -28.77
C THR A 199 4.77 6.20 -30.24
N ARG A 200 5.98 6.40 -30.78
CA ARG A 200 6.20 6.62 -32.23
C ARG A 200 5.65 5.51 -33.14
N TYR A 201 5.32 4.35 -32.57
CA TYR A 201 4.80 3.18 -33.27
C TYR A 201 3.27 3.02 -33.11
N GLY A 202 2.57 4.00 -32.54
CA GLY A 202 1.11 3.98 -32.37
C GLY A 202 0.59 3.26 -31.11
N ASN A 203 1.40 2.39 -30.49
CA ASN A 203 1.05 1.71 -29.25
C ASN A 203 0.99 2.68 -28.05
N PRO A 204 0.17 2.43 -27.01
CA PRO A 204 0.16 3.21 -25.77
C PRO A 204 1.56 3.41 -25.18
N ALA A 205 1.86 4.63 -24.74
CA ALA A 205 3.17 4.99 -24.20
C ALA A 205 3.28 4.55 -22.72
N PRO A 206 4.19 3.62 -22.37
CA PRO A 206 4.33 3.16 -20.99
C PRO A 206 4.84 4.30 -20.08
N GLN A 207 4.50 4.23 -18.81
CA GLN A 207 5.07 5.10 -17.77
C GLN A 207 5.91 4.31 -16.76
N PRO A 208 6.87 4.95 -16.08
CA PRO A 208 7.70 4.29 -15.07
C PRO A 208 6.86 3.55 -14.02
N ASN A 209 7.41 2.46 -13.47
CA ASN A 209 6.76 1.58 -12.51
C ASN A 209 7.58 1.44 -11.20
N TRP A 210 8.03 2.57 -10.67
CA TRP A 210 8.71 2.66 -9.37
C TRP A 210 8.30 3.94 -8.65
N VAL A 211 8.49 4.00 -7.32
CA VAL A 211 8.36 5.25 -6.56
C VAL A 211 9.43 6.25 -7.02
N ASP A 212 9.01 7.43 -7.48
CA ASP A 212 9.92 8.44 -8.02
C ASP A 212 10.80 9.07 -6.93
N ALA A 213 12.04 9.45 -7.28
CA ALA A 213 13.01 10.02 -6.33
C ALA A 213 12.47 11.27 -5.60
N SER A 214 11.67 12.10 -6.28
CA SER A 214 11.04 13.27 -5.65
C SER A 214 10.06 12.91 -4.53
N VAL A 215 9.39 11.74 -4.63
CA VAL A 215 8.55 11.19 -3.56
C VAL A 215 9.41 10.71 -2.40
N VAL A 216 10.54 10.07 -2.70
CA VAL A 216 11.50 9.57 -1.70
C VAL A 216 12.06 10.73 -0.88
N ASP A 217 12.47 11.82 -1.54
CA ASP A 217 12.97 13.03 -0.89
C ASP A 217 11.91 13.66 0.02
N TRP A 218 10.67 13.79 -0.49
CA TRP A 218 9.55 14.29 0.29
C TRP A 218 9.26 13.43 1.53
N PHE A 219 9.27 12.10 1.38
CA PHE A 219 9.06 11.18 2.49
C PHE A 219 10.13 11.37 3.56
N GLN A 220 11.40 11.43 3.17
CA GLN A 220 12.50 11.61 4.12
C GLN A 220 12.36 12.94 4.88
N GLU A 221 12.11 14.05 4.18
CA GLU A 221 11.93 15.36 4.80
C GLU A 221 10.72 15.38 5.74
N MET A 222 9.58 14.87 5.28
CA MET A 222 8.33 14.88 6.03
C MET A 222 8.42 13.97 7.26
N ASN A 223 9.00 12.77 7.13
CA ASN A 223 9.19 11.86 8.26
C ASN A 223 10.07 12.50 9.34
N GLN A 224 11.22 13.08 8.95
CA GLN A 224 12.08 13.80 9.90
C GLN A 224 11.36 14.97 10.57
N ARG A 225 10.52 15.71 9.82
CA ARG A 225 9.74 16.82 10.37
C ARG A 225 8.73 16.34 11.40
N LEU A 226 8.03 15.24 11.14
CA LEU A 226 7.08 14.63 12.06
C LEU A 226 7.77 14.11 13.32
N SER A 227 8.89 13.39 13.18
CA SER A 227 9.68 12.90 14.32
C SER A 227 10.24 14.04 15.17
N ARG A 228 10.78 15.10 14.55
CA ARG A 228 11.24 16.31 15.28
C ARG A 228 10.10 16.98 16.04
N ALA A 229 8.92 17.08 15.42
CA ALA A 229 7.76 17.69 16.07
C ALA A 229 7.27 16.86 17.26
N ALA A 230 7.34 15.53 17.18
CA ALA A 230 7.00 14.59 18.24
C ALA A 230 8.12 14.32 19.26
N GLN A 231 9.33 14.82 19.00
CA GLN A 231 10.54 14.60 19.80
C GLN A 231 10.90 13.11 19.99
N ARG A 232 10.50 12.26 19.04
CA ARG A 232 10.82 10.83 18.98
C ARG A 232 10.61 10.32 17.56
N ASP A 233 11.23 9.18 17.24
CA ASP A 233 10.83 8.43 16.06
C ASP A 233 9.40 7.91 16.24
N ILE A 234 8.60 8.07 15.21
CA ILE A 234 7.21 7.59 15.20
C ILE A 234 7.22 6.26 14.46
N PRO A 235 6.78 5.17 15.10
CA PRO A 235 6.64 3.90 14.41
C PRO A 235 5.74 4.02 13.17
N ALA A 236 6.06 3.23 12.13
CA ALA A 236 5.40 3.36 10.85
C ALA A 236 5.24 2.04 10.10
N LEU A 237 4.17 1.96 9.31
CA LEU A 237 3.95 0.96 8.27
C LEU A 237 3.80 1.67 6.92
N ALA A 238 4.23 1.03 5.85
CA ALA A 238 4.19 1.57 4.51
C ALA A 238 3.42 0.65 3.56
N PHE A 239 2.73 1.24 2.60
CA PHE A 239 1.95 0.58 1.56
C PHE A 239 2.39 1.10 0.19
N VAL A 240 2.68 0.18 -0.71
CA VAL A 240 3.02 0.43 -2.12
C VAL A 240 2.41 -0.70 -2.94
N HIS A 241 2.03 -0.47 -4.18
CA HIS A 241 1.43 -1.54 -4.97
C HIS A 241 2.48 -2.54 -5.49
N ILE A 242 3.45 -2.06 -6.28
CA ILE A 242 4.49 -2.89 -6.90
C ILE A 242 5.61 -3.19 -5.88
N PRO A 243 6.00 -4.47 -5.69
CA PRO A 243 7.04 -4.86 -4.76
C PRO A 243 8.42 -4.29 -5.12
N ILE A 244 9.25 -4.03 -4.11
CA ILE A 244 10.62 -3.53 -4.29
C ILE A 244 11.59 -4.64 -4.73
N THR A 245 12.73 -4.26 -5.31
CA THR A 245 13.77 -5.22 -5.74
C THR A 245 14.21 -6.18 -4.63
N ALA A 246 14.23 -5.75 -3.36
CA ALA A 246 14.56 -6.62 -2.23
C ALA A 246 13.59 -7.81 -2.08
N ALA A 247 12.31 -7.67 -2.43
CA ALA A 247 11.36 -8.79 -2.39
C ALA A 247 11.72 -9.86 -3.43
N ALA A 248 12.13 -9.44 -4.64
CA ALA A 248 12.62 -10.36 -5.68
C ALA A 248 13.93 -11.05 -5.27
N ALA A 249 14.83 -10.32 -4.61
CA ALA A 249 16.07 -10.88 -4.09
C ALA A 249 15.82 -11.92 -2.97
N LEU A 250 14.90 -11.66 -2.03
CA LEU A 250 14.49 -12.63 -1.01
C LEU A 250 13.86 -13.89 -1.63
N GLN A 251 12.98 -13.73 -2.61
CA GLN A 251 12.36 -14.87 -3.29
C GLN A 251 13.42 -15.75 -3.97
N LYS A 252 14.44 -15.13 -4.58
CA LYS A 252 15.55 -15.84 -5.22
C LYS A 252 16.45 -16.56 -4.22
N ASP A 253 16.72 -15.96 -3.06
CA ASP A 253 17.53 -16.56 -1.99
C ASP A 253 16.81 -17.75 -1.33
N GLY A 254 15.48 -17.80 -1.42
CA GLY A 254 14.64 -18.92 -1.02
C GLY A 254 13.78 -18.59 0.19
N LEU A 255 12.48 -18.86 0.05
CA LEU A 255 11.50 -18.67 1.11
C LEU A 255 11.08 -20.04 1.63
N ASP A 256 11.24 -20.26 2.93
CA ASP A 256 10.82 -21.48 3.60
C ASP A 256 9.33 -21.35 3.97
N PRO A 257 8.43 -22.23 3.49
CA PRO A 257 7.00 -22.13 3.77
C PRO A 257 6.62 -22.17 5.26
N HIS A 258 7.51 -22.66 6.13
CA HIS A 258 7.32 -22.68 7.57
C HIS A 258 7.96 -21.49 8.29
N LYS A 259 8.89 -20.76 7.67
CA LYS A 259 9.46 -19.52 8.26
C LYS A 259 8.84 -18.26 7.67
N ASN A 260 8.34 -18.38 6.44
CA ASN A 260 7.74 -17.36 5.61
C ASN A 260 6.39 -17.86 5.08
N PRO A 261 5.43 -18.22 5.97
CA PRO A 261 4.18 -18.83 5.53
C PRO A 261 3.42 -17.89 4.59
N GLY A 262 3.07 -18.44 3.42
CA GLY A 262 2.37 -17.77 2.34
C GLY A 262 2.62 -18.51 1.03
N ILE A 263 1.79 -18.25 0.04
CA ILE A 263 1.95 -18.76 -1.31
C ILE A 263 3.12 -18.00 -1.96
N ASN A 264 3.93 -18.68 -2.78
CA ASN A 264 5.08 -18.10 -3.47
C ASN A 264 5.14 -18.61 -4.92
N HIS A 265 4.11 -18.34 -5.72
CA HIS A 265 3.92 -18.93 -7.05
C HIS A 265 4.33 -18.02 -8.21
N ASP A 266 4.27 -16.70 -8.04
CA ASP A 266 4.71 -15.76 -9.06
C ASP A 266 6.22 -15.59 -8.96
N VAL A 267 6.92 -16.42 -9.75
CA VAL A 267 8.39 -16.46 -9.82
C VAL A 267 8.83 -16.12 -11.24
N PRO A 268 9.69 -15.10 -11.43
CA PRO A 268 10.20 -14.19 -10.41
C PRO A 268 9.17 -13.12 -9.99
N VAL A 269 9.32 -12.57 -8.79
CA VAL A 269 8.63 -11.35 -8.33
C VAL A 269 8.73 -10.23 -9.38
N SER A 270 7.59 -9.65 -9.75
CA SER A 270 7.48 -8.53 -10.67
C SER A 270 7.77 -7.21 -9.95
N HIS A 271 9.03 -6.96 -9.64
CA HIS A 271 9.45 -5.80 -8.86
C HIS A 271 9.50 -4.49 -9.66
N GLN A 272 9.58 -3.39 -8.93
CA GLN A 272 9.71 -2.04 -9.46
C GLN A 272 10.86 -1.92 -10.46
N GLY A 273 10.60 -1.32 -11.63
CA GLY A 273 11.59 -1.12 -12.67
C GLY A 273 11.97 -2.36 -13.50
N MET A 274 11.50 -3.58 -13.14
CA MET A 274 11.87 -4.82 -13.85
C MET A 274 11.62 -4.74 -15.37
N ARG A 275 10.47 -4.20 -15.80
CA ARG A 275 10.10 -4.05 -17.21
C ARG A 275 10.88 -2.97 -17.96
N TRP A 276 11.63 -2.14 -17.24
CA TRP A 276 12.44 -1.05 -17.78
C TRP A 276 13.91 -1.43 -17.94
N CYS A 277 14.27 -2.66 -17.54
CA CYS A 277 15.61 -3.21 -17.63
C CYS A 277 16.01 -3.69 -19.03
N ASN A 278 15.90 -2.80 -20.01
CA ASN A 278 16.32 -3.07 -21.38
C ASN A 278 17.02 -1.86 -21.99
N LYS A 279 18.36 -1.86 -21.95
CA LYS A 279 19.23 -0.82 -22.53
C LYS A 279 19.04 -0.62 -24.05
N LYS A 280 18.52 -1.63 -24.77
CA LYS A 280 18.22 -1.51 -26.21
C LYS A 280 16.90 -0.76 -26.46
N LYS A 281 16.00 -0.75 -25.48
CA LYS A 281 14.65 -0.16 -25.59
C LYS A 281 14.54 1.19 -24.88
N TYR A 282 15.26 1.37 -23.78
CA TYR A 282 15.16 2.55 -22.93
C TYR A 282 16.55 3.15 -22.64
N ASN A 283 16.64 4.48 -22.62
CA ASN A 283 17.81 5.17 -22.10
C ASN A 283 17.78 5.07 -20.57
N LEU A 284 18.66 4.25 -20.00
CA LEU A 284 18.69 4.01 -18.57
C LEU A 284 19.40 5.11 -17.77
N GLY A 285 19.98 6.13 -18.40
CA GLY A 285 20.61 7.25 -17.69
C GLY A 285 21.70 6.84 -16.68
N GLY A 286 22.35 5.68 -16.88
CA GLY A 286 23.33 5.12 -15.94
C GLY A 286 22.77 4.18 -14.87
N LEU A 287 21.45 3.90 -14.84
CA LEU A 287 20.84 3.00 -13.88
C LEU A 287 21.23 1.54 -14.11
N HIS A 288 21.52 0.83 -13.02
CA HIS A 288 21.95 -0.57 -12.99
C HIS A 288 20.85 -1.48 -12.44
N CYS A 289 20.12 -2.11 -13.35
CA CYS A 289 18.99 -2.99 -13.05
C CYS A 289 19.30 -4.16 -12.12
N ASP A 290 20.47 -4.76 -12.28
CA ASP A 290 21.01 -5.87 -11.50
C ASP A 290 21.27 -5.51 -10.02
N LYS A 291 21.15 -4.22 -9.67
CA LYS A 291 21.39 -3.66 -8.33
C LYS A 291 20.18 -2.89 -7.78
N GLY A 292 19.01 -3.08 -8.38
CA GLY A 292 17.78 -2.35 -8.03
C GLY A 292 17.79 -0.89 -8.50
N GLY A 293 18.53 -0.55 -9.55
CA GLY A 293 18.87 0.83 -9.89
C GLY A 293 17.69 1.83 -9.94
N PHE A 294 16.47 1.38 -10.26
CA PHE A 294 15.28 2.24 -10.27
C PHE A 294 14.71 2.56 -8.89
N ASP A 295 14.86 1.67 -7.92
CA ASP A 295 14.31 1.79 -6.58
C ASP A 295 15.35 1.72 -5.46
N THR A 296 16.66 1.66 -5.77
CA THR A 296 17.75 1.69 -4.78
C THR A 296 17.61 2.87 -3.82
N HIS A 297 17.25 4.07 -4.33
CA HIS A 297 17.06 5.24 -3.48
C HIS A 297 15.89 5.04 -2.51
N PHE A 298 14.75 4.57 -3.02
CA PHE A 298 13.58 4.26 -2.19
C PHE A 298 13.91 3.19 -1.15
N MET A 299 14.52 2.08 -1.56
CA MET A 299 14.96 1.00 -0.69
C MET A 299 15.90 1.50 0.42
N THR A 300 16.87 2.36 0.07
CA THR A 300 17.84 2.92 1.03
C THR A 300 17.13 3.78 2.07
N VAL A 301 16.22 4.65 1.64
CA VAL A 301 15.49 5.52 2.55
C VAL A 301 14.52 4.71 3.42
N LEU A 302 13.84 3.70 2.89
CA LEU A 302 13.06 2.77 3.71
C LEU A 302 13.96 2.13 4.78
N ALA A 303 15.04 1.45 4.35
CA ALA A 303 15.97 0.71 5.19
C ALA A 303 16.61 1.53 6.32
N THR A 304 16.79 2.84 6.10
CA THR A 304 17.44 3.75 7.05
C THR A 304 16.46 4.62 7.84
N THR A 305 15.16 4.57 7.54
CA THR A 305 14.15 5.36 8.25
C THR A 305 13.86 4.75 9.62
N PRO A 306 14.18 5.45 10.72
CA PRO A 306 13.85 4.98 12.06
C PRO A 306 12.33 4.89 12.24
N GLY A 307 11.89 3.87 12.97
CA GLY A 307 10.45 3.65 13.23
C GLY A 307 9.72 2.88 12.13
N LEU A 308 10.23 2.79 10.90
CA LEU A 308 9.59 1.99 9.85
C LEU A 308 9.75 0.49 10.15
N ARG A 309 8.63 -0.23 10.25
CA ARG A 309 8.59 -1.65 10.65
C ARG A 309 8.15 -2.60 9.55
N GLY A 310 7.38 -2.12 8.57
CA GLY A 310 6.86 -2.98 7.52
C GLY A 310 6.53 -2.24 6.24
N LEU A 311 6.72 -2.93 5.11
CA LEU A 311 6.28 -2.54 3.78
C LEU A 311 5.35 -3.62 3.24
N PHE A 312 4.14 -3.23 2.86
CA PHE A 312 3.11 -4.11 2.34
C PHE A 312 2.82 -3.81 0.87
N PHE A 313 2.71 -4.86 0.05
CA PHE A 313 2.51 -4.75 -1.40
C PHE A 313 1.54 -5.79 -1.98
N GLY A 314 1.07 -5.56 -3.21
CA GLY A 314 0.16 -6.43 -3.97
C GLY A 314 0.84 -6.91 -5.25
N HIS A 315 0.20 -6.73 -6.40
CA HIS A 315 0.73 -6.86 -7.76
C HIS A 315 0.98 -8.31 -8.24
N ASP A 316 1.72 -9.11 -7.47
CA ASP A 316 1.88 -10.54 -7.76
C ASP A 316 0.78 -11.33 -7.03
N HIS A 317 -0.20 -11.85 -7.77
CA HIS A 317 -1.45 -12.38 -7.22
C HIS A 317 -1.29 -13.72 -6.48
N GLY A 318 -0.26 -14.47 -6.86
CA GLY A 318 0.13 -15.77 -6.33
C GLY A 318 1.20 -15.70 -5.25
N ASN A 319 1.54 -14.51 -4.75
CA ASN A 319 2.45 -14.34 -3.62
C ASN A 319 1.72 -13.78 -2.41
N THR A 320 1.89 -14.40 -1.23
CA THR A 320 1.19 -14.01 0.01
C THR A 320 2.06 -14.12 1.26
N TRP A 321 3.37 -14.31 1.10
CA TRP A 321 4.31 -14.47 2.19
C TRP A 321 4.70 -13.14 2.87
N CYS A 322 5.21 -13.27 4.10
CA CYS A 322 5.97 -12.23 4.79
C CYS A 322 7.39 -12.72 5.04
N SER A 323 8.36 -11.82 4.88
CA SER A 323 9.76 -12.09 5.18
C SER A 323 10.45 -10.86 5.73
N LYS A 324 11.34 -11.06 6.69
CA LYS A 324 12.16 -9.98 7.23
C LYS A 324 13.29 -9.65 6.26
N TRP A 325 13.46 -8.37 5.96
CA TRP A 325 14.56 -7.87 5.15
C TRP A 325 15.88 -8.11 5.90
N GLN A 326 16.70 -8.99 5.33
CA GLN A 326 17.98 -9.38 5.91
C GLN A 326 19.04 -8.27 5.74
N PRO A 327 20.03 -8.17 6.64
CA PRO A 327 21.09 -7.16 6.57
C PRO A 327 21.86 -7.11 5.26
N GLN A 328 21.92 -8.23 4.54
CA GLN A 328 22.47 -8.34 3.19
C GLN A 328 21.61 -9.36 2.45
N ILE A 329 21.19 -9.03 1.23
CA ILE A 329 20.48 -9.96 0.34
C ILE A 329 21.22 -9.94 -0.99
N ALA A 330 21.54 -11.12 -1.52
CA ALA A 330 22.28 -11.22 -2.77
C ALA A 330 21.46 -10.61 -3.93
N GLY A 331 22.06 -9.67 -4.67
CA GLY A 331 21.36 -8.95 -5.74
C GLY A 331 20.82 -7.57 -5.35
N THR A 332 21.10 -7.10 -4.14
CA THR A 332 20.87 -5.69 -3.76
C THR A 332 22.11 -5.11 -3.08
N ASP A 333 22.43 -3.83 -3.35
CA ASP A 333 23.49 -3.11 -2.63
C ASP A 333 22.96 -2.45 -1.33
N VAL A 334 21.67 -2.65 -1.00
CA VAL A 334 20.99 -2.00 0.12
C VAL A 334 20.89 -2.96 1.31
N ALA A 335 21.64 -2.64 2.36
CA ALA A 335 21.48 -3.25 3.67
C ALA A 335 20.24 -2.66 4.37
N ALA A 336 19.38 -3.51 4.93
CA ALA A 336 18.30 -3.06 5.81
C ALA A 336 18.34 -3.82 7.14
N LYS A 337 17.92 -3.14 8.21
CA LYS A 337 17.79 -3.77 9.52
C LYS A 337 16.38 -3.55 10.05
N GLY A 338 15.58 -4.63 10.05
CA GLY A 338 14.34 -4.68 10.81
C GLY A 338 13.06 -4.25 10.09
N ILE A 339 13.06 -4.18 8.76
CA ILE A 339 11.83 -4.00 7.98
C ILE A 339 11.29 -5.36 7.57
N ASN A 340 9.98 -5.55 7.74
CA ASN A 340 9.27 -6.74 7.27
C ASN A 340 8.62 -6.44 5.91
N LEU A 341 8.82 -7.32 4.93
CA LEU A 341 8.24 -7.23 3.60
C LEU A 341 7.09 -8.24 3.52
N CYS A 342 5.90 -7.80 3.14
CA CYS A 342 4.70 -8.64 3.16
C CYS A 342 3.83 -8.42 1.92
N TYR A 343 3.52 -9.49 1.21
CA TYR A 343 2.45 -9.47 0.21
C TYR A 343 1.08 -9.44 0.87
N GLY A 344 0.13 -8.73 0.27
CA GLY A 344 -1.29 -8.88 0.55
C GLY A 344 -1.84 -10.24 0.09
N GLN A 345 -3.16 -10.34 0.08
CA GLN A 345 -3.88 -11.45 -0.55
C GLN A 345 -4.64 -10.89 -1.75
N HIS A 346 -4.53 -11.55 -2.91
CA HIS A 346 -5.32 -11.20 -4.07
C HIS A 346 -6.81 -11.30 -3.74
N THR A 347 -7.52 -10.17 -3.86
CA THR A 347 -8.92 -10.03 -3.44
C THR A 347 -9.89 -10.31 -4.59
N GLY A 348 -9.50 -9.94 -5.82
CA GLY A 348 -10.34 -9.96 -7.00
C GLY A 348 -10.67 -11.34 -7.56
N TYR A 349 -11.85 -11.51 -8.14
CA TYR A 349 -12.11 -12.56 -9.13
C TYR A 349 -11.79 -12.12 -10.55
N GLY A 350 -11.52 -10.83 -10.77
CA GLY A 350 -10.67 -10.38 -11.87
C GLY A 350 -9.20 -10.58 -11.51
N GLY A 351 -8.30 -10.32 -12.45
CA GLY A 351 -6.89 -10.63 -12.37
C GLY A 351 -6.59 -12.06 -12.78
N TYR A 352 -5.30 -12.40 -12.86
CA TYR A 352 -4.89 -13.78 -13.17
C TYR A 352 -4.86 -14.66 -11.91
N GLY A 353 -4.99 -15.97 -12.13
CA GLY A 353 -4.84 -17.01 -11.13
C GLY A 353 -6.10 -17.32 -10.32
N ASN A 354 -6.14 -18.51 -9.70
CA ASN A 354 -7.33 -19.04 -9.02
C ASN A 354 -7.12 -19.23 -7.52
N TRP A 355 -6.02 -18.74 -6.93
CA TRP A 355 -5.77 -18.84 -5.48
C TRP A 355 -6.96 -18.35 -4.66
N ILE A 356 -7.30 -19.01 -3.55
CA ILE A 356 -8.43 -18.61 -2.72
C ILE A 356 -8.36 -17.11 -2.34
N ARG A 357 -9.47 -16.38 -2.48
CA ARG A 357 -9.47 -14.92 -2.28
C ARG A 357 -9.50 -14.56 -0.79
N GLY A 358 -9.11 -13.33 -0.48
CA GLY A 358 -9.15 -12.83 0.89
C GLY A 358 -8.54 -11.46 1.07
N GLY A 359 -8.21 -11.11 2.30
CA GLY A 359 -7.53 -9.86 2.65
C GLY A 359 -6.56 -10.06 3.83
N ARG A 360 -5.44 -9.35 3.80
CA ARG A 360 -4.45 -9.38 4.90
C ARG A 360 -4.91 -8.49 6.04
N GLN A 361 -4.75 -8.97 7.26
CA GLN A 361 -5.00 -8.24 8.48
C GLN A 361 -3.68 -7.86 9.13
N ILE A 362 -3.59 -6.65 9.66
CA ILE A 362 -2.44 -6.17 10.42
C ILE A 362 -2.98 -5.64 11.74
N ILE A 363 -2.52 -6.22 12.86
CA ILE A 363 -2.89 -5.80 14.21
C ILE A 363 -1.63 -5.25 14.85
N VAL A 364 -1.71 -3.99 15.25
CA VAL A 364 -0.64 -3.27 15.95
C VAL A 364 -1.02 -3.16 17.41
N ASN A 365 -0.12 -3.49 18.33
CA ASN A 365 -0.32 -3.30 19.76
C ASN A 365 0.69 -2.29 20.32
N ARG A 366 0.21 -1.09 20.67
CA ARG A 366 1.06 -0.02 21.21
C ARG A 366 1.68 -0.32 22.57
N GLN A 367 1.15 -1.30 23.30
CA GLN A 367 1.62 -1.67 24.63
C GLN A 367 2.77 -2.69 24.57
N SER A 368 2.97 -3.32 23.41
CA SER A 368 4.06 -4.26 23.18
C SER A 368 5.36 -3.53 22.81
N GLU A 369 6.48 -4.18 23.11
CA GLU A 369 7.79 -3.75 22.61
C GLU A 369 7.76 -3.68 21.08
N ASP A 370 8.34 -2.62 20.51
CA ASP A 370 8.38 -2.39 19.06
C ASP A 370 7.02 -2.44 18.33
N LEU A 371 5.93 -2.00 18.98
CA LEU A 371 4.56 -1.97 18.46
C LEU A 371 3.86 -3.33 18.23
N GLY A 372 4.48 -4.46 18.61
CA GLY A 372 3.87 -5.80 18.59
C GLY A 372 2.97 -6.05 17.38
N ILE A 373 3.56 -6.15 16.19
CA ILE A 373 2.80 -6.25 14.94
C ILE A 373 2.53 -7.72 14.62
N GLN A 374 1.25 -8.07 14.53
CA GLN A 374 0.78 -9.38 14.09
C GLN A 374 0.09 -9.23 12.74
N THR A 375 0.25 -10.23 11.86
CA THR A 375 -0.47 -10.24 10.59
C THR A 375 -0.90 -11.65 10.23
N HIS A 376 -2.07 -11.74 9.61
CA HIS A 376 -2.64 -12.97 9.08
C HIS A 376 -3.46 -12.66 7.83
N ILE A 377 -3.88 -13.70 7.11
CA ILE A 377 -4.80 -13.57 5.97
C ILE A 377 -6.15 -14.13 6.39
N ARG A 378 -7.21 -13.34 6.17
CA ARG A 378 -8.60 -13.81 6.23
C ARG A 378 -9.03 -14.22 4.83
N LEU A 379 -9.34 -15.49 4.65
CA LEU A 379 -9.85 -16.04 3.39
C LEU A 379 -11.36 -15.82 3.27
N GLU A 380 -11.87 -15.84 2.03
CA GLU A 380 -13.29 -15.67 1.72
C GLU A 380 -14.20 -16.72 2.38
N ASP A 381 -13.67 -17.91 2.67
CA ASP A 381 -14.37 -18.97 3.37
C ASP A 381 -14.33 -18.85 4.90
N GLY A 382 -13.74 -17.76 5.41
CA GLY A 382 -13.64 -17.47 6.82
C GLY A 382 -12.47 -18.16 7.53
N ARG A 383 -11.58 -18.90 6.86
CA ARG A 383 -10.35 -19.41 7.49
C ARG A 383 -9.31 -18.32 7.70
N THR A 384 -8.44 -18.53 8.70
CA THR A 384 -7.23 -17.74 8.93
C THR A 384 -6.01 -18.54 8.53
N VAL A 385 -5.14 -17.97 7.70
CA VAL A 385 -3.88 -18.58 7.26
C VAL A 385 -2.74 -17.57 7.30
N GLY A 386 -1.49 -18.01 7.15
CA GLY A 386 -0.32 -17.12 7.04
C GLY A 386 -0.12 -16.21 8.26
N ALA A 387 -0.49 -16.68 9.46
CA ALA A 387 -0.37 -15.90 10.69
C ALA A 387 1.09 -15.83 11.16
N VAL A 388 1.64 -14.62 11.30
CA VAL A 388 3.03 -14.38 11.74
C VAL A 388 3.13 -13.15 12.65
N ASN A 389 4.18 -13.14 13.48
CA ASN A 389 4.59 -11.94 14.22
C ASN A 389 5.71 -11.23 13.44
N LEU A 390 5.57 -9.93 13.18
CA LEU A 390 6.56 -9.13 12.46
C LEU A 390 7.60 -8.55 13.43
N ASN A 391 8.31 -9.42 14.15
CA ASN A 391 9.19 -9.08 15.26
C ASN A 391 10.69 -9.35 14.94
N SER A 392 11.52 -9.46 15.99
CA SER A 392 12.95 -9.77 15.85
C SER A 392 13.23 -11.14 15.20
N THR A 393 12.35 -12.13 15.41
CA THR A 393 12.53 -13.55 15.11
C THR A 393 11.80 -14.05 13.86
N LEU A 394 11.11 -13.17 13.11
CA LEU A 394 10.61 -13.50 11.77
C LEU A 394 11.76 -13.96 10.85
N ASN A 395 11.55 -15.04 10.10
CA ASN A 395 12.51 -15.87 9.35
C ASN A 395 13.22 -16.97 10.19
N GLU A 396 13.06 -16.98 11.51
CA GLU A 396 13.62 -18.01 12.39
C GLU A 396 12.52 -18.86 13.02
N ASP A 397 11.42 -18.21 13.44
CA ASP A 397 10.23 -18.86 13.97
C ASP A 397 9.59 -19.83 12.96
N LEU A 398 8.98 -20.90 13.47
CA LEU A 398 8.26 -21.89 12.67
C LEU A 398 6.74 -21.68 12.79
N TYR A 399 6.09 -21.70 11.64
CA TYR A 399 4.68 -21.46 11.43
C TYR A 399 4.05 -22.60 10.61
N PRO A 400 2.73 -22.83 10.71
CA PRO A 400 2.03 -23.66 9.75
C PRO A 400 2.18 -23.09 8.33
N ALA A 401 2.51 -23.96 7.37
CA ALA A 401 2.55 -23.56 5.97
C ALA A 401 1.14 -23.12 5.52
N THR A 402 1.08 -22.08 4.70
CA THR A 402 -0.18 -21.60 4.15
C THR A 402 -0.69 -22.57 3.09
N PRO A 403 -1.94 -23.06 3.18
CA PRO A 403 -2.54 -23.87 2.12
C PRO A 403 -2.57 -23.11 0.80
N ASN A 404 -2.25 -23.80 -0.29
CA ASN A 404 -2.38 -23.28 -1.65
C ASN A 404 -3.72 -23.73 -2.25
N ASP A 405 -4.81 -23.29 -1.62
CA ASP A 405 -6.16 -23.60 -2.08
C ASP A 405 -6.55 -22.69 -3.24
N GLU A 406 -7.44 -23.18 -4.10
CA GLU A 406 -8.00 -22.42 -5.21
C GLU A 406 -9.52 -22.26 -5.06
N THR A 407 -10.04 -21.19 -5.67
CA THR A 407 -11.44 -20.83 -5.73
C THR A 407 -11.78 -20.45 -7.17
N PHE A 408 -13.00 -20.77 -7.59
CA PHE A 408 -13.43 -20.56 -8.98
C PHE A 408 -14.75 -19.82 -9.01
N LEU A 409 -14.93 -18.98 -10.02
CA LEU A 409 -16.23 -18.41 -10.31
C LEU A 409 -17.15 -19.55 -10.73
N LYS A 410 -18.17 -19.87 -9.93
CA LYS A 410 -19.20 -20.81 -10.35
C LYS A 410 -20.02 -20.16 -11.45
N MET A 411 -19.76 -20.54 -12.69
CA MET A 411 -20.59 -20.11 -13.82
C MET A 411 -21.98 -20.76 -13.66
N SER A 412 -23.02 -19.93 -13.60
CA SER A 412 -24.41 -20.34 -13.48
C SER A 412 -24.95 -20.95 -14.76
#